data_AF-A0A2V5MJ98-F1
#
_entry.id   AF-A0A2V5MJ98-F1
#
_cell.length_a   1.000
_cell.length_b   1.000
_cell.length_c   1.000
_cell.angle_alpha   90.00
_cell.angle_beta   90.00
_cell.angle_gamma   90.00
#
_symmetry.space_group_name_H-M   'P 1'
#
loop_
_entity.id
_entity.type
_entity.pdbx_description
1 polymer ?
#
loop_
_entity_poly.entity_id
_entity_poly.type
_entity_poly.pdbx_seq_one_letter_code
_entity_poly.pdbx_strand_id
1 'polypeptide(L)'
;NAHIDSAGKALIDPPERENLPDVCRTCDQLEHDKTVAIVNSPTYAWRHLGLVEPDGTPTRRGMIFSFFHGGEGLAVAVALEDETYPIDELVFDLANIRAGPRFAGEDAPLGGRLGILCQRMYSRADYPGYLTMGVPVQYGAGASEVVHALVADPRSKHKLTNELLRHGDIERALVEWRSILRHIVLAPAYPWSRWTELKAAAEELIDKTASPTSAVDLETLVPLQQRAGGSDASLSRSRGTTAALPRGRDHLWRAPSFDEL
;
A
#
# COMPACT_ATOMS: atom_id res chain seq x y z
N ASN A 1 39.12 -13.92 11.85
CA ASN A 1 39.62 -15.22 11.35
C ASN A 1 40.73 -14.95 10.36
N ALA A 2 41.88 -15.62 10.49
CA ALA A 2 42.93 -15.52 9.49
C ALA A 2 42.61 -16.46 8.32
N HIS A 3 42.79 -15.98 7.08
CA HIS A 3 42.66 -16.83 5.90
C HIS A 3 43.97 -17.62 5.74
N ILE A 4 43.87 -18.93 5.55
CA ILE A 4 45.03 -19.81 5.37
C ILE A 4 45.28 -20.02 3.88
N ASP A 5 46.52 -19.84 3.42
CA ASP A 5 46.91 -20.09 2.03
C ASP A 5 47.10 -21.59 1.73
N SER A 6 47.35 -21.91 0.45
CA SER A 6 47.63 -23.29 0.00
C SER A 6 48.97 -23.85 0.51
N ALA A 7 49.81 -23.03 1.15
CA ALA A 7 51.04 -23.44 1.82
C ALA A 7 50.87 -23.56 3.36
N GLY A 8 49.63 -23.46 3.87
CA GLY A 8 49.32 -23.60 5.29
C GLY A 8 49.67 -22.39 6.16
N LYS A 9 49.96 -21.23 5.56
CA LYS A 9 50.31 -20.01 6.28
C LYS A 9 49.11 -19.10 6.46
N ALA A 10 49.03 -18.45 7.62
CA ALA A 10 48.06 -17.40 7.87
C ALA A 10 48.41 -16.15 7.08
N LEU A 11 47.51 -15.74 6.19
CA LEU A 11 47.55 -14.45 5.51
C LEU A 11 47.03 -13.38 6.47
N ILE A 12 47.87 -12.38 6.72
CA ILE A 12 47.51 -11.15 7.43
C ILE A 12 47.34 -10.09 6.34
N ASP A 13 46.16 -9.47 6.28
CA ASP A 13 45.80 -8.44 5.30
C ASP A 13 46.13 -8.82 3.83
N PRO A 14 45.61 -9.97 3.32
CA PRO A 14 45.86 -10.37 1.95
C PRO A 14 45.26 -9.35 0.96
N PRO A 15 45.93 -9.06 -0.17
CA PRO A 15 45.40 -8.13 -1.16
C PRO A 15 44.12 -8.71 -1.78
N GLU A 16 42.99 -8.09 -1.47
CA GLU A 16 41.69 -8.46 -2.03
C GLU A 16 41.62 -8.02 -3.51
N ARG A 17 41.18 -8.93 -4.37
CA ARG A 17 40.93 -8.62 -5.78
C ARG A 17 39.46 -8.30 -5.97
N GLU A 18 39.16 -7.01 -6.14
CA GLU A 18 37.83 -6.57 -6.55
C GLU A 18 37.49 -7.18 -7.93
N ASN A 19 36.44 -8.01 -7.98
CA ASN A 19 36.00 -8.68 -9.20
C ASN A 19 34.71 -8.02 -9.69
N LEU A 20 34.86 -7.01 -10.55
CA LEU A 20 33.73 -6.31 -11.15
C LEU A 20 32.89 -7.28 -12.03
N PRO A 21 31.55 -7.24 -11.94
CA PRO A 21 30.66 -7.93 -12.88
C PRO A 21 31.00 -7.57 -14.32
N ASP A 22 30.81 -8.49 -15.27
CA ASP A 22 31.26 -8.30 -16.66
C ASP A 22 30.68 -7.02 -17.30
N VAL A 23 29.44 -6.67 -17.00
CA VAL A 23 28.78 -5.43 -17.45
C VAL A 23 29.48 -4.15 -16.96
N CYS A 24 30.12 -4.19 -15.79
CA CYS A 24 30.82 -3.04 -15.20
C CYS A 24 32.25 -2.87 -15.73
N ARG A 25 32.85 -3.91 -16.31
CA ARG A 25 34.26 -3.91 -16.75
C ARG A 25 34.54 -2.98 -17.94
N THR A 26 33.51 -2.69 -18.73
CA THR A 26 33.56 -1.76 -19.88
C THR A 26 32.58 -0.59 -19.72
N CYS A 27 32.04 -0.38 -18.52
CA CYS A 27 31.11 0.70 -18.24
C CYS A 27 31.87 2.03 -18.09
N ASP A 28 31.46 3.05 -18.83
CA ASP A 28 31.98 4.42 -18.72
C ASP A 28 31.56 5.10 -17.40
N GLN A 29 30.46 4.65 -16.78
CA GLN A 29 29.96 5.14 -15.50
C GLN A 29 30.62 4.48 -14.27
N LEU A 30 31.52 3.50 -14.44
CA LEU A 30 32.09 2.72 -13.31
C LEU A 30 32.65 3.57 -12.16
N GLU A 31 33.41 4.63 -12.47
CA GLU A 31 33.98 5.51 -11.44
C GLU A 31 32.93 6.42 -10.78
N HIS A 32 31.82 6.70 -11.47
CA HIS A 32 30.65 7.35 -10.86
C HIS A 32 29.94 6.36 -9.93
N ASP A 33 29.58 5.17 -10.44
CA ASP A 33 28.84 4.12 -9.72
C ASP A 33 29.52 3.71 -8.40
N LYS A 34 30.85 3.63 -8.38
CA LYS A 34 31.65 3.37 -7.15
C LYS A 34 31.48 4.43 -6.05
N THR A 35 31.12 5.66 -6.42
CA THR A 35 31.00 6.81 -5.51
C THR A 35 29.56 7.19 -5.19
N VAL A 36 28.59 6.72 -6.00
CA VAL A 36 27.16 6.97 -5.77
C VAL A 36 26.68 6.18 -4.56
N ALA A 37 26.08 6.88 -3.61
CA ALA A 37 25.35 6.22 -2.53
C ALA A 37 24.14 5.48 -3.11
N ILE A 38 24.14 4.14 -2.98
CA ILE A 38 22.98 3.30 -3.33
C ILE A 38 21.87 3.61 -2.32
N VAL A 39 21.03 4.58 -2.66
CA VAL A 39 19.85 4.96 -1.88
C VAL A 39 18.65 4.14 -2.33
N ASN A 40 17.82 3.70 -1.38
CA ASN A 40 16.53 3.07 -1.65
C ASN A 40 15.54 4.13 -2.20
N SER A 41 15.68 4.46 -3.48
CA SER A 41 14.75 5.35 -4.18
C SER A 41 13.43 4.64 -4.50
N PRO A 42 12.31 5.38 -4.65
CA PRO A 42 11.05 4.79 -5.11
C PRO A 42 11.22 4.05 -6.44
N THR A 43 11.95 4.61 -7.40
CA THR A 43 12.24 3.98 -8.69
C THR A 43 13.00 2.66 -8.55
N TYR A 44 13.98 2.59 -7.65
CA TYR A 44 14.70 1.34 -7.36
C TYR A 44 13.75 0.26 -6.82
N ALA A 45 12.89 0.62 -5.86
CA ALA A 45 11.87 -0.28 -5.32
C ALA A 45 10.88 -0.73 -6.41
N TRP A 46 10.38 0.19 -7.24
CA TRP A 46 9.45 -0.12 -8.33
C TRP A 46 10.05 -1.07 -9.36
N ARG A 47 11.34 -0.91 -9.69
CA ARG A 47 12.03 -1.82 -10.61
C ARG A 47 12.18 -3.23 -10.01
N HIS A 48 12.52 -3.34 -8.72
CA HIS A 48 12.63 -4.63 -8.03
C HIS A 48 11.27 -5.31 -7.80
N LEU A 49 10.21 -4.54 -7.58
CA LEU A 49 8.83 -5.04 -7.44
C LEU A 49 8.18 -5.37 -8.79
N GLY A 50 8.87 -5.15 -9.92
CA GLY A 50 8.38 -5.45 -11.27
C GLY A 50 7.27 -4.51 -11.74
N LEU A 51 7.23 -3.26 -11.26
CA LEU A 51 6.20 -2.26 -11.58
C LEU A 51 6.55 -1.44 -12.83
N VAL A 52 7.83 -1.32 -13.15
CA VAL A 52 8.33 -0.59 -14.33
C VAL A 52 9.39 -1.40 -15.05
N GLU A 53 9.47 -1.23 -16.37
CA GLU A 53 10.50 -1.77 -17.26
C GLU A 53 11.83 -0.98 -17.13
N PRO A 54 12.97 -1.42 -17.74
CA PRO A 54 14.25 -0.71 -17.58
C PRO A 54 14.24 0.71 -18.15
N ASP A 55 13.35 0.97 -19.11
CA ASP A 55 13.09 2.27 -19.73
C ASP A 55 12.11 3.15 -18.91
N GLY A 56 11.58 2.63 -17.81
CA GLY A 56 10.57 3.30 -16.97
C GLY A 56 9.12 3.04 -17.39
N THR A 57 8.86 2.30 -18.46
CA THR A 57 7.49 2.00 -18.93
C THR A 57 6.73 1.17 -17.85
N PRO A 58 5.51 1.57 -17.41
CA PRO A 58 4.76 0.78 -16.44
C PRO A 58 4.40 -0.62 -16.94
N THR A 59 4.65 -1.64 -16.13
CA THR A 59 4.20 -3.00 -16.41
C THR A 59 2.69 -3.14 -16.13
N ARG A 60 2.08 -4.27 -16.51
CA ARG A 60 0.70 -4.59 -16.07
C ARG A 60 0.55 -4.50 -14.54
N ARG A 61 1.55 -5.00 -13.80
CA ARG A 61 1.62 -4.91 -12.34
C ARG A 61 1.64 -3.46 -11.89
N GLY A 62 2.50 -2.64 -12.48
CA GLY A 62 2.60 -1.20 -12.18
C GLY A 62 1.30 -0.44 -12.45
N MET A 63 0.61 -0.77 -13.55
CA MET A 63 -0.69 -0.18 -13.88
C MET A 63 -1.74 -0.51 -12.82
N ILE A 64 -1.95 -1.79 -12.49
CA ILE A 64 -2.90 -2.16 -11.42
C ILE A 64 -2.46 -1.56 -10.07
N PHE A 65 -1.18 -1.63 -9.73
CA PHE A 65 -0.63 -1.05 -8.50
C PHE A 65 -0.94 0.45 -8.37
N SER A 66 -0.85 1.21 -9.46
CA SER A 66 -1.10 2.66 -9.47
C SER A 66 -2.53 3.06 -9.14
N PHE A 67 -3.47 2.11 -9.15
CA PHE A 67 -4.86 2.33 -8.74
C PHE A 67 -5.05 2.24 -7.21
N PHE A 68 -4.01 1.99 -6.42
CA PHE A 68 -4.11 1.77 -4.97
C PHE A 68 -3.07 2.57 -4.17
N HIS A 69 -3.22 2.54 -2.84
CA HIS A 69 -2.29 3.20 -1.92
C HIS A 69 -1.31 2.19 -1.31
N GLY A 70 -0.03 2.56 -1.23
CA GLY A 70 1.00 1.75 -0.57
C GLY A 70 1.08 0.32 -1.10
N GLY A 71 1.18 -0.66 -0.20
CA GLY A 71 1.29 -2.09 -0.55
C GLY A 71 0.02 -2.76 -1.07
N GLU A 72 -1.13 -2.10 -1.03
CA GLU A 72 -2.43 -2.69 -1.39
C GLU A 72 -2.43 -3.18 -2.84
N GLY A 73 -1.98 -2.32 -3.76
CA GLY A 73 -1.91 -2.62 -5.18
C GLY A 73 -0.91 -3.72 -5.52
N LEU A 74 0.11 -3.95 -4.67
CA LEU A 74 1.04 -5.06 -4.82
C LEU A 74 0.32 -6.40 -4.58
N ALA A 75 -0.45 -6.50 -3.49
CA ALA A 75 -1.22 -7.70 -3.18
C ALA A 75 -2.32 -7.97 -4.21
N VAL A 76 -3.06 -6.93 -4.63
CA VAL A 76 -4.09 -7.06 -5.67
C VAL A 76 -3.48 -7.51 -7.00
N ALA A 77 -2.38 -6.89 -7.43
CA ALA A 77 -1.79 -7.22 -8.73
C ALA A 77 -1.27 -8.67 -8.79
N VAL A 78 -0.59 -9.18 -7.76
CA VAL A 78 -0.11 -10.59 -7.78
C VAL A 78 -1.23 -11.61 -7.71
N ALA A 79 -2.31 -11.33 -6.97
CA ALA A 79 -3.47 -12.21 -6.93
C ALA A 79 -4.24 -12.25 -8.27
N LEU A 80 -4.17 -11.17 -9.04
CA LEU A 80 -4.68 -11.15 -10.41
C LEU A 80 -3.70 -11.81 -11.40
N GLU A 81 -2.38 -11.72 -11.20
CA GLU A 81 -1.38 -12.39 -12.04
C GLU A 81 -1.40 -13.93 -11.88
N ASP A 82 -1.77 -14.43 -10.71
CA ASP A 82 -2.02 -15.85 -10.48
C ASP A 82 -3.39 -16.25 -11.06
N GLU A 83 -3.39 -16.75 -12.30
CA GLU A 83 -4.57 -17.28 -13.00
C GLU A 83 -5.29 -18.41 -12.22
N THR A 84 -4.62 -19.07 -11.26
CA THR A 84 -5.23 -20.11 -10.42
C THR A 84 -5.96 -19.58 -9.19
N TYR A 85 -5.84 -18.28 -8.89
CA TYR A 85 -6.53 -17.63 -7.78
C TYR A 85 -8.03 -17.41 -8.14
N PRO A 86 -8.99 -17.97 -7.38
CA PRO A 86 -10.41 -17.73 -7.62
C PRO A 86 -10.79 -16.29 -7.27
N ILE A 87 -11.44 -15.58 -8.19
CA ILE A 87 -11.80 -14.15 -8.01
C ILE A 87 -12.87 -13.99 -6.91
N ASP A 88 -13.79 -14.94 -6.81
CA ASP A 88 -14.85 -15.04 -5.80
C ASP A 88 -14.31 -15.26 -4.38
N GLU A 89 -13.15 -15.90 -4.24
CA GLU A 89 -12.44 -15.97 -2.96
C GLU A 89 -11.50 -14.77 -2.74
N LEU A 90 -10.86 -14.24 -3.79
CA LEU A 90 -9.98 -13.07 -3.72
C LEU A 90 -10.72 -11.89 -3.09
N VAL A 91 -11.95 -11.61 -3.51
CA VAL A 91 -12.76 -10.51 -2.95
C VAL A 91 -12.93 -10.58 -1.43
N PHE A 92 -12.91 -11.77 -0.81
CA PHE A 92 -12.88 -11.91 0.65
C PHE A 92 -11.46 -11.77 1.21
N ASP A 93 -10.46 -12.36 0.56
CA ASP A 93 -9.05 -12.29 0.98
C ASP A 93 -8.49 -10.86 1.03
N LEU A 94 -9.06 -9.93 0.25
CA LEU A 94 -8.78 -8.49 0.35
C LEU A 94 -9.01 -7.92 1.76
N ALA A 95 -9.88 -8.52 2.58
CA ALA A 95 -10.09 -8.12 3.98
C ALA A 95 -8.79 -8.21 4.81
N ASN A 96 -7.89 -9.14 4.47
CA ASN A 96 -6.62 -9.32 5.16
C ASN A 96 -5.66 -8.14 4.95
N ILE A 97 -5.77 -7.36 3.87
CA ILE A 97 -4.79 -6.32 3.47
C ILE A 97 -4.64 -5.19 4.52
N ARG A 98 -5.73 -4.82 5.20
CA ARG A 98 -5.76 -3.79 6.26
C ARG A 98 -6.18 -4.34 7.64
N ALA A 99 -6.17 -5.67 7.80
CA ALA A 99 -6.67 -6.33 9.00
C ALA A 99 -5.80 -6.10 10.23
N GLY A 100 -4.48 -6.06 10.07
CA GLY A 100 -3.52 -6.10 11.18
C GLY A 100 -3.56 -7.41 11.97
N PRO A 101 -2.62 -7.62 12.91
CA PRO A 101 -2.27 -8.96 13.40
C PRO A 101 -3.31 -9.64 14.31
N ARG A 102 -4.37 -8.94 14.75
CA ARG A 102 -5.32 -9.46 15.74
C ARG A 102 -6.22 -10.59 15.24
N PHE A 103 -6.37 -10.73 13.93
CA PHE A 103 -7.26 -11.72 13.32
C PHE A 103 -6.65 -13.13 13.27
N ALA A 104 -5.33 -13.26 13.36
CA ALA A 104 -4.65 -14.53 13.18
C ALA A 104 -4.79 -15.48 14.39
N GLY A 105 -5.11 -14.98 15.58
CA GLY A 105 -5.26 -15.82 16.77
C GLY A 105 -3.97 -16.57 17.13
N GLU A 106 -3.98 -17.89 16.94
CA GLU A 106 -2.82 -18.78 17.12
C GLU A 106 -2.05 -19.05 15.81
N ASP A 107 -2.61 -18.69 14.65
CA ASP A 107 -1.99 -18.85 13.34
C ASP A 107 -0.96 -17.75 13.02
N ALA A 108 -0.19 -17.95 11.94
CA ALA A 108 0.82 -17.00 11.49
C ALA A 108 0.18 -15.67 10.98
N PRO A 109 0.52 -14.49 11.54
CA PRO A 109 -0.10 -13.22 11.16
C PRO A 109 0.05 -12.83 9.68
N LEU A 110 1.12 -13.29 9.03
CA LEU A 110 1.40 -13.03 7.60
C LEU A 110 1.02 -14.23 6.71
N GLY A 111 0.23 -15.17 7.23
CA GLY A 111 -0.26 -16.36 6.54
C GLY A 111 -1.46 -16.09 5.63
N GLY A 112 -2.31 -17.11 5.46
CA GLY A 112 -3.40 -17.11 4.48
C GLY A 112 -2.88 -17.17 3.03
N ARG A 113 -3.78 -17.46 2.08
CA ARG A 113 -3.39 -17.62 0.66
C ARG A 113 -2.76 -16.36 0.09
N LEU A 114 -3.36 -15.18 0.31
CA LEU A 114 -2.87 -13.91 -0.21
C LEU A 114 -1.49 -13.54 0.34
N GLY A 115 -1.26 -13.71 1.64
CA GLY A 115 0.03 -13.45 2.30
C GLY A 115 1.12 -14.37 1.79
N ILE A 116 0.83 -15.68 1.68
CA ILE A 116 1.75 -16.67 1.10
C ILE A 116 2.08 -16.34 -0.37
N LEU A 117 1.11 -15.92 -1.17
CA LEU A 117 1.35 -15.51 -2.56
C LEU A 117 2.24 -14.26 -2.63
N CYS A 118 1.94 -13.23 -1.84
CA CYS A 118 2.78 -12.03 -1.75
C CYS A 118 4.23 -12.38 -1.37
N GLN A 119 4.44 -13.26 -0.37
CA GLN A 119 5.78 -13.71 0.03
C GLN A 119 6.49 -14.56 -1.02
N ARG A 120 5.76 -15.29 -1.89
CA ARG A 120 6.36 -15.99 -3.04
C ARG A 120 6.82 -15.01 -4.12
N MET A 121 6.01 -13.99 -4.40
CA MET A 121 6.27 -13.03 -5.49
C MET A 121 7.29 -11.94 -5.11
N TYR A 122 7.28 -11.49 -3.85
CA TYR A 122 8.13 -10.40 -3.36
C TYR A 122 9.25 -10.89 -2.43
N SER A 123 9.42 -12.20 -2.28
CA SER A 123 10.25 -12.79 -1.22
C SER A 123 9.84 -12.23 0.16
N ARG A 124 10.74 -12.25 1.16
CA ARG A 124 10.53 -11.56 2.45
C ARG A 124 11.09 -10.12 2.41
N ALA A 125 10.87 -9.40 1.32
CA ALA A 125 11.44 -8.07 1.14
C ALA A 125 10.74 -7.02 2.01
N ASP A 126 11.51 -6.03 2.47
CA ASP A 126 11.04 -4.84 3.17
C ASP A 126 11.22 -3.62 2.28
N TYR A 127 10.11 -2.95 1.96
CA TYR A 127 10.09 -1.70 1.19
C TYR A 127 9.26 -0.67 1.97
N PRO A 128 9.88 0.37 2.56
CA PRO A 128 9.18 1.33 3.40
C PRO A 128 7.91 1.92 2.75
N GLY A 129 6.78 1.84 3.45
CA GLY A 129 5.47 2.28 2.95
C GLY A 129 4.75 1.29 2.02
N TYR A 130 5.42 0.25 1.55
CA TYR A 130 4.88 -0.76 0.64
C TYR A 130 4.75 -2.13 1.31
N LEU A 131 5.89 -2.76 1.66
CA LEU A 131 5.94 -4.13 2.15
C LEU A 131 6.73 -4.23 3.46
N THR A 132 6.31 -5.16 4.31
CA THR A 132 7.09 -5.67 5.43
C THR A 132 7.07 -7.19 5.36
N MET A 133 8.23 -7.83 5.39
CA MET A 133 8.38 -9.29 5.26
C MET A 133 7.63 -9.87 4.04
N GLY A 134 7.60 -9.14 2.92
CA GLY A 134 6.97 -9.57 1.66
C GLY A 134 5.46 -9.32 1.52
N VAL A 135 4.78 -8.79 2.54
CA VAL A 135 3.32 -8.53 2.52
C VAL A 135 3.01 -7.05 2.81
N PRO A 136 1.81 -6.54 2.48
CA PRO A 136 1.44 -5.15 2.80
C PRO A 136 1.62 -4.84 4.29
N VAL A 137 2.06 -3.63 4.62
CA VAL A 137 2.44 -3.23 6.02
C VAL A 137 1.31 -3.43 7.04
N GLN A 138 0.04 -3.36 6.61
CA GLN A 138 -1.15 -3.53 7.47
C GLN A 138 -1.80 -4.92 7.35
N TYR A 139 -1.13 -5.87 6.68
CA TYR A 139 -1.67 -7.20 6.43
C TYR A 139 -1.89 -7.98 7.75
N GLY A 140 -2.96 -8.76 7.78
CA GLY A 140 -3.25 -9.72 8.84
C GLY A 140 -4.14 -10.85 8.33
N ALA A 141 -3.66 -12.09 8.43
CA ALA A 141 -4.46 -13.28 8.15
C ALA A 141 -5.64 -13.43 9.15
N GLY A 142 -6.69 -14.16 8.76
CA GLY A 142 -7.88 -14.44 9.60
C GLY A 142 -9.06 -13.48 9.41
N ALA A 143 -8.87 -12.34 8.71
CA ALA A 143 -9.96 -11.38 8.49
C ALA A 143 -10.88 -11.80 7.34
N SER A 144 -10.35 -12.46 6.31
CA SER A 144 -11.11 -13.06 5.21
C SER A 144 -12.21 -13.98 5.74
N GLU A 145 -11.83 -14.89 6.64
CA GLU A 145 -12.67 -15.90 7.27
C GLU A 145 -13.77 -15.26 8.13
N VAL A 146 -13.41 -14.24 8.92
CA VAL A 146 -14.37 -13.47 9.74
C VAL A 146 -15.36 -12.69 8.88
N VAL A 147 -14.89 -12.02 7.81
CA VAL A 147 -15.75 -11.29 6.87
C VAL A 147 -16.68 -12.24 6.13
N HIS A 148 -16.16 -13.37 5.62
CA HIS A 148 -16.96 -14.39 4.94
C HIS A 148 -18.07 -14.95 5.85
N ALA A 149 -17.75 -15.28 7.11
CA ALA A 149 -18.73 -15.72 8.10
C ALA A 149 -19.82 -14.67 8.38
N LEU A 150 -19.46 -13.37 8.40
CA LEU A 150 -20.39 -12.26 8.63
C LEU A 150 -21.26 -11.92 7.42
N VAL A 151 -20.79 -12.17 6.20
CA VAL A 151 -21.60 -12.05 4.98
C VAL A 151 -22.60 -13.23 4.90
N ALA A 152 -22.21 -14.43 5.34
CA ALA A 152 -23.10 -15.60 5.40
C ALA A 152 -24.15 -15.51 6.52
N ASP A 153 -23.76 -15.08 7.74
CA ASP A 153 -24.68 -14.80 8.85
C ASP A 153 -24.27 -13.51 9.59
N PRO A 154 -24.91 -12.35 9.28
CA PRO A 154 -24.64 -11.09 9.96
C PRO A 154 -24.91 -11.10 11.47
N ARG A 155 -25.70 -12.06 11.98
CA ARG A 155 -26.01 -12.21 13.41
C ARG A 155 -24.92 -12.98 14.16
N SER A 156 -24.00 -13.63 13.46
CA SER A 156 -22.92 -14.45 14.03
C SER A 156 -21.86 -13.63 14.79
N LYS A 157 -21.78 -12.31 14.62
CA LYS A 157 -20.73 -11.42 15.15
C LYS A 157 -20.35 -11.65 16.61
N HIS A 158 -21.31 -11.90 17.50
CA HIS A 158 -21.04 -12.15 18.92
C HIS A 158 -20.33 -13.48 19.20
N LYS A 159 -20.36 -14.44 18.26
CA LYS A 159 -19.68 -15.73 18.34
C LYS A 159 -18.23 -15.68 17.84
N LEU A 160 -17.87 -14.62 17.11
CA LEU A 160 -16.55 -14.46 16.47
C LEU A 160 -15.55 -13.69 17.35
N THR A 161 -16.00 -13.09 18.46
CA THR A 161 -15.13 -12.32 19.36
C THR A 161 -14.50 -13.18 20.45
N ASN A 162 -13.24 -12.89 20.78
CA ASN A 162 -12.47 -13.52 21.85
C ASN A 162 -11.67 -12.44 22.61
N GLU A 163 -10.71 -12.82 23.47
CA GLU A 163 -9.93 -11.85 24.26
C GLU A 163 -9.07 -10.89 23.40
N LEU A 164 -8.58 -11.38 22.25
CA LEU A 164 -7.73 -10.67 21.30
C LEU A 164 -8.53 -9.93 20.22
N LEU A 165 -9.60 -10.54 19.70
CA LEU A 165 -10.44 -10.03 18.62
C LEU A 165 -11.76 -9.47 19.17
N ARG A 166 -11.90 -8.14 19.19
CA ARG A 166 -13.06 -7.44 19.78
C ARG A 166 -14.02 -6.91 18.70
N HIS A 167 -15.25 -6.55 19.10
CA HIS A 167 -16.27 -6.02 18.18
C HIS A 167 -15.79 -4.85 17.30
N GLY A 168 -14.99 -3.93 17.87
CA GLY A 168 -14.44 -2.79 17.14
C GLY A 168 -13.36 -3.17 16.10
N ASP A 169 -12.61 -4.25 16.32
CA ASP A 169 -11.66 -4.77 15.33
C ASP A 169 -12.43 -5.34 14.12
N ILE A 170 -13.49 -6.11 14.39
CA ILE A 170 -14.39 -6.67 13.36
C ILE A 170 -15.10 -5.55 12.57
N GLU A 171 -15.62 -4.53 13.25
CA GLU A 171 -16.25 -3.37 12.59
C GLU A 171 -15.27 -2.63 11.69
N ARG A 172 -14.04 -2.37 12.17
CA ARG A 172 -12.99 -1.74 11.37
C ARG A 172 -12.65 -2.59 10.15
N ALA A 173 -12.44 -3.91 10.30
CA ALA A 173 -12.13 -4.78 9.17
C ALA A 173 -13.24 -4.81 8.12
N LEU A 174 -14.51 -4.85 8.53
CA LEU A 174 -15.65 -4.74 7.59
C LEU A 174 -15.67 -3.40 6.85
N VAL A 175 -15.38 -2.28 7.53
CA VAL A 175 -15.33 -0.95 6.92
C VAL A 175 -14.16 -0.84 5.93
N GLU A 176 -12.97 -1.32 6.31
CA GLU A 176 -11.79 -1.31 5.45
C GLU A 176 -11.96 -2.22 4.23
N TRP A 177 -12.47 -3.43 4.42
CA TRP A 177 -12.79 -4.36 3.32
C TRP A 177 -13.78 -3.74 2.31
N ARG A 178 -14.90 -3.18 2.78
CA ARG A 178 -15.84 -2.43 1.93
C ARG A 178 -15.23 -1.17 1.30
N SER A 179 -14.18 -0.60 1.91
CA SER A 179 -13.41 0.51 1.34
C SER A 179 -12.58 0.04 0.14
N ILE A 180 -11.88 -1.08 0.28
CA ILE A 180 -11.10 -1.70 -0.81
C ILE A 180 -12.02 -2.14 -1.96
N LEU A 181 -13.15 -2.80 -1.69
CA LEU A 181 -14.10 -3.19 -2.74
C LEU A 181 -14.62 -1.97 -3.52
N ARG A 182 -15.05 -0.91 -2.83
CA ARG A 182 -15.49 0.33 -3.49
C ARG A 182 -14.37 0.99 -4.30
N HIS A 183 -13.14 0.92 -3.82
CA HIS A 183 -11.99 1.44 -4.55
C HIS A 183 -11.79 0.66 -5.87
N ILE A 184 -11.87 -0.67 -5.84
CA ILE A 184 -11.80 -1.53 -7.03
C ILE A 184 -12.89 -1.17 -8.05
N VAL A 185 -14.15 -1.02 -7.62
CA VAL A 185 -15.27 -0.66 -8.50
C VAL A 185 -15.07 0.73 -9.14
N LEU A 186 -14.60 1.70 -8.38
CA LEU A 186 -14.37 3.08 -8.85
C LEU A 186 -13.05 3.28 -9.62
N ALA A 187 -12.08 2.38 -9.47
CA ALA A 187 -10.78 2.47 -10.12
C ALA A 187 -10.89 2.39 -11.65
N PRO A 188 -9.92 2.92 -12.43
CA PRO A 188 -9.98 2.97 -13.88
C PRO A 188 -10.23 1.62 -14.55
N ALA A 189 -10.91 1.66 -15.71
CA ALA A 189 -10.97 0.49 -16.59
C ALA A 189 -9.57 0.18 -17.15
N TYR A 190 -9.20 -1.09 -17.18
CA TYR A 190 -7.93 -1.57 -17.71
C TYR A 190 -8.19 -2.85 -18.51
N PRO A 191 -7.60 -3.04 -19.71
CA PRO A 191 -7.94 -4.13 -20.63
C PRO A 191 -7.34 -5.47 -20.19
N TRP A 192 -7.88 -6.05 -19.12
CA TRP A 192 -7.54 -7.38 -18.60
C TRP A 192 -8.80 -8.04 -18.03
N SER A 193 -9.11 -9.27 -18.47
CA SER A 193 -10.30 -10.01 -18.06
C SER A 193 -10.40 -10.15 -16.53
N ARG A 194 -9.34 -10.62 -15.87
CA ARG A 194 -9.30 -10.80 -14.41
C ARG A 194 -9.53 -9.50 -13.62
N TRP A 195 -9.09 -8.35 -14.15
CA TRP A 195 -9.42 -7.05 -13.54
C TRP A 195 -10.92 -6.74 -13.66
N THR A 196 -11.50 -6.95 -14.84
CA THR A 196 -12.95 -6.76 -15.07
C THR A 196 -13.79 -7.72 -14.22
N GLU A 197 -13.37 -8.98 -14.09
CA GLU A 197 -13.99 -9.99 -13.22
C GLU A 197 -13.92 -9.58 -11.74
N LEU A 198 -12.77 -9.12 -11.26
CA LEU A 198 -12.62 -8.61 -9.89
C LEU A 198 -13.51 -7.40 -9.63
N LYS A 199 -13.64 -6.48 -10.59
CA LYS A 199 -14.55 -5.34 -10.49
C LYS A 199 -16.01 -5.78 -10.38
N ALA A 200 -16.46 -6.71 -11.22
CA ALA A 200 -17.82 -7.24 -11.16
C ALA A 200 -18.12 -7.98 -9.84
N ALA A 201 -17.19 -8.82 -9.37
CA ALA A 201 -17.34 -9.55 -8.10
C ALA A 201 -17.36 -8.60 -6.88
N ALA A 202 -16.57 -7.52 -6.92
CA ALA A 202 -16.57 -6.49 -5.88
C ALA A 202 -17.89 -5.69 -5.86
N GLU A 203 -18.43 -5.34 -7.03
CA GLU A 203 -19.72 -4.65 -7.19
C GLU A 203 -20.88 -5.52 -6.64
N GLU A 204 -20.96 -6.79 -7.03
CA GLU A 204 -21.98 -7.72 -6.56
C GLU A 204 -21.97 -7.88 -5.02
N LEU A 205 -20.79 -7.87 -4.38
CA LEU A 205 -20.66 -7.92 -2.92
C LEU A 205 -21.04 -6.60 -2.23
N ILE A 206 -20.77 -5.46 -2.84
CA ILE A 206 -21.22 -4.15 -2.30
C ILE A 206 -22.74 -4.12 -2.27
N ASP A 207 -23.41 -4.51 -3.36
CA ASP A 207 -24.86 -4.52 -3.46
C ASP A 207 -25.50 -5.51 -2.47
N LYS A 208 -25.00 -6.75 -2.41
CA LYS A 208 -25.48 -7.77 -1.45
C LYS A 208 -25.31 -7.34 0.01
N THR A 209 -24.27 -6.57 0.31
CA THR A 209 -23.94 -6.16 1.69
C THR A 209 -24.39 -4.75 2.03
N ALA A 210 -25.07 -4.04 1.11
CA ALA A 210 -25.59 -2.70 1.30
C ALA A 210 -26.57 -2.67 2.49
N SER A 211 -26.14 -2.07 3.59
CA SER A 211 -27.02 -1.84 4.73
C SER A 211 -27.81 -0.54 4.46
N PRO A 212 -29.11 -0.44 4.79
CA PRO A 212 -29.93 0.71 4.44
C PRO A 212 -29.44 2.06 5.04
N THR A 213 -28.53 2.02 6.01
CA THR A 213 -27.86 3.21 6.58
C THR A 213 -26.76 3.81 5.70
N SER A 214 -26.39 3.17 4.58
CA SER A 214 -25.31 3.64 3.69
C SER A 214 -25.70 4.80 2.78
N ALA A 215 -26.99 5.07 2.62
CA ALA A 215 -27.51 6.16 1.78
C ALA A 215 -27.46 7.53 2.49
N VAL A 216 -26.27 7.99 2.85
CA VAL A 216 -26.02 9.43 3.03
C VAL A 216 -25.55 9.96 1.70
N ASP A 217 -26.51 10.50 0.93
CA ASP A 217 -26.21 11.22 -0.31
C ASP A 217 -25.37 12.46 0.02
N LEU A 218 -24.09 12.44 -0.37
CA LEU A 218 -23.16 13.53 -0.10
C LEU A 218 -23.58 14.85 -0.77
N GLU A 219 -24.38 14.79 -1.84
CA GLU A 219 -24.93 15.99 -2.51
C GLU A 219 -25.92 16.75 -1.61
N THR A 220 -26.54 16.07 -0.64
CA THR A 220 -27.48 16.69 0.31
C THR A 220 -26.80 17.41 1.48
N LEU A 221 -25.49 17.22 1.69
CA LEU A 221 -24.73 17.85 2.78
C LEU A 221 -24.28 19.28 2.47
N VAL A 222 -25.25 20.16 2.20
CA VAL A 222 -25.02 21.61 2.13
C VAL A 222 -24.60 22.12 3.52
N PRO A 223 -23.45 22.79 3.69
CA PRO A 223 -22.97 23.19 5.01
C PRO A 223 -23.87 24.24 5.68
N LEU A 224 -24.54 23.85 6.77
CA LEU A 224 -25.31 24.76 7.64
C LEU A 224 -24.44 25.72 8.49
N GLN A 225 -23.15 25.89 8.15
CA GLN A 225 -22.18 26.68 8.90
C GLN A 225 -22.11 28.19 8.54
N GLN A 226 -23.06 28.71 7.77
CA GLN A 226 -23.11 30.15 7.40
C GLN A 226 -24.31 30.93 7.96
N ARG A 227 -24.94 30.47 9.05
CA ARG A 227 -26.00 31.22 9.77
C ARG A 227 -25.77 31.28 11.28
N ALA A 228 -24.58 31.75 11.68
CA ALA A 228 -24.29 32.23 13.03
C ALA A 228 -23.20 33.33 12.96
N GLY A 229 -23.55 34.51 12.42
CA GLY A 229 -22.55 35.54 12.06
C GLY A 229 -23.12 36.92 11.69
N GLY A 230 -24.00 37.46 12.53
CA GLY A 230 -24.62 38.79 12.42
C GLY A 230 -26.02 38.76 13.05
N SER A 231 -26.47 39.69 13.90
CA SER A 231 -25.99 41.03 14.32
C SER A 231 -26.37 41.28 15.80
N ASP A 232 -25.87 42.29 16.53
CA ASP A 232 -24.66 43.14 16.48
C ASP A 232 -24.50 43.82 17.86
N ALA A 233 -23.27 44.22 18.26
CA ALA A 233 -23.05 45.14 19.38
C ALA A 233 -21.62 45.72 19.38
N SER A 234 -21.54 47.03 19.18
CA SER A 234 -20.33 47.83 19.41
C SER A 234 -20.02 48.02 20.90
N LEU A 235 -18.74 48.02 21.28
CA LEU A 235 -18.18 48.91 22.32
C LEU A 235 -16.64 48.91 22.31
N SER A 236 -16.05 49.91 22.95
CA SER A 236 -14.73 50.48 22.58
C SER A 236 -13.58 50.17 23.54
N ARG A 237 -12.34 50.42 23.05
CA ARG A 237 -11.04 50.52 23.78
C ARG A 237 -10.44 49.15 24.21
N SER A 238 -9.11 48.96 24.26
CA SER A 238 -7.97 49.92 24.18
C SER A 238 -6.68 49.30 23.57
N ARG A 239 -5.79 50.19 23.12
CA ARG A 239 -4.40 49.99 22.69
C ARG A 239 -3.62 48.83 23.35
N GLY A 240 -2.86 48.11 22.53
CA GLY A 240 -1.70 47.31 22.93
C GLY A 240 -0.70 47.21 21.77
N THR A 241 0.44 47.89 21.88
CA THR A 241 1.45 47.99 20.81
C THR A 241 2.55 46.93 20.98
N THR A 242 2.80 46.09 19.97
CA THR A 242 4.14 45.50 19.78
C THR A 242 4.48 45.09 18.34
N ALA A 243 5.62 45.60 17.87
CA ALA A 243 6.57 45.11 16.87
C ALA A 243 6.11 44.17 15.72
N ALA A 244 6.31 44.64 14.49
CA ALA A 244 6.38 43.80 13.29
C ALA A 244 7.78 43.16 13.13
N LEU A 245 7.83 41.92 12.63
CA LEU A 245 9.03 41.32 12.02
C LEU A 245 8.89 41.26 10.49
N PRO A 246 9.99 41.34 9.72
CA PRO A 246 9.95 41.51 8.28
C PRO A 246 9.65 40.21 7.52
N ARG A 247 9.03 40.35 6.34
CA ARG A 247 8.68 39.25 5.44
C ARG A 247 9.91 38.60 4.83
N GLY A 248 10.06 37.29 5.03
CA GLY A 248 10.87 36.43 4.16
C GLY A 248 10.21 36.30 2.78
N ARG A 249 11.01 36.03 1.74
CA ARG A 249 10.51 35.92 0.35
C ARG A 249 10.04 34.49 0.06
N ASP A 250 8.78 34.36 -0.34
CA ASP A 250 8.28 33.12 -0.96
C ASP A 250 8.92 32.93 -2.33
N HIS A 251 9.72 31.86 -2.49
CA HIS A 251 10.13 31.38 -3.80
C HIS A 251 9.09 30.38 -4.32
N LEU A 252 8.17 30.90 -5.14
CA LEU A 252 7.23 30.12 -5.93
C LEU A 252 7.98 29.18 -6.89
N TRP A 253 8.00 27.89 -6.58
CA TRP A 253 8.40 26.86 -7.53
C TRP A 253 7.33 26.73 -8.62
N ARG A 254 7.71 27.00 -9.87
CA ARG A 254 6.91 26.63 -11.05
C ARG A 254 7.32 25.24 -11.51
N ALA A 255 6.35 24.36 -11.74
CA ALA A 255 6.58 23.13 -12.49
C ALA A 255 6.80 23.46 -13.99
N PRO A 256 7.74 22.81 -14.69
CA PRO A 256 7.83 22.88 -16.14
C PRO A 256 6.69 22.07 -16.79
N SER A 257 6.17 22.57 -17.91
CA SER A 257 5.14 21.91 -18.71
C SER A 257 5.73 20.81 -19.59
N PHE A 258 5.04 19.67 -19.67
CA PHE A 258 5.26 18.65 -20.69
C PHE A 258 4.73 19.17 -22.03
N ASP A 259 5.62 19.64 -22.90
CA ASP A 259 5.42 19.80 -24.37
C ASP A 259 6.74 20.26 -25.01
N GLU A 260 7.74 19.35 -25.02
CA GLU A 260 8.89 19.36 -25.95
C GLU A 260 9.72 18.08 -25.73
N LEU A 261 9.31 16.98 -26.36
CA LEU A 261 10.13 15.87 -26.90
C LEU A 261 9.24 14.87 -27.66
#